data_AF-A0A1E2WPP3-F1
#
_entry.id   AF-A0A1E2WPP3-F1
#
_cell.length_a   1.000
_cell.length_b   1.000
_cell.length_c   1.000
_cell.angle_alpha   90.00
_cell.angle_beta   90.00
_cell.angle_gamma   90.00
#
_symmetry.space_group_name_H-M   'P 1'
#
loop_
_entity.id
_entity.type
_entity.pdbx_description
1 polymer ?
#
loop_
_entity_poly.entity_id
_entity_poly.type
_entity_poly.pdbx_seq_one_letter_code
_entity_poly.pdbx_strand_id
1 'polypeptide(L)'
;MTNPTELLRSRYGEIPFNPEIEWNDSLTALLSHRSIRSYLSDPLPPGTLELLIAAAQSASTSSNLQTWSVVAVEDQHRKEELSKLAGNQAHIKQVPLFLVWLADLARLSYVADSRGISHDALEYLEMFVMATIDATLAAQNAAVAAESLGLGTVYIGGIRNRPQEVAEILNLPSSVYAVFGLCVGYPNPEVEAAIKPRLPQSAILHRETYKFAEQEEAIAHYNDIIKEFYTEQKMNVPGDWSEHSAQRIATVESLRGRDRLREALNNLGFKLR
;
A
#
# COMPACT_ATOMS: atom_id res chain seq x y z
N MET A 1 -11.85 -12.70 21.14
CA MET A 1 -11.13 -13.26 19.97
C MET A 1 -12.14 -13.38 18.85
N THR A 2 -11.87 -12.76 17.70
CA THR A 2 -12.76 -12.84 16.54
C THR A 2 -12.76 -14.26 16.02
N ASN A 3 -13.93 -14.84 15.75
CA ASN A 3 -14.06 -16.20 15.26
C ASN A 3 -13.41 -16.32 13.86
N PRO A 4 -12.49 -17.26 13.62
CA PRO A 4 -11.86 -17.48 12.30
C PRO A 4 -12.87 -17.59 11.17
N THR A 5 -13.97 -18.30 11.40
CA THR A 5 -15.05 -18.47 10.42
C THR A 5 -15.75 -17.16 10.10
N GLU A 6 -15.93 -16.27 11.08
CA GLU A 6 -16.54 -14.96 10.85
C GLU A 6 -15.62 -14.04 10.05
N LEU A 7 -14.32 -14.03 10.35
CA LEU A 7 -13.34 -13.23 9.59
C LEU A 7 -13.27 -13.66 8.13
N LEU A 8 -13.23 -14.97 7.88
CA LEU A 8 -13.25 -15.52 6.53
C LEU A 8 -14.57 -15.21 5.83
N ARG A 9 -15.70 -15.31 6.54
CA ARG A 9 -17.01 -14.94 6.00
C ARG A 9 -17.09 -13.46 5.64
N SER A 10 -16.61 -12.56 6.49
CA SER A 10 -16.54 -11.13 6.17
C SER A 10 -15.64 -10.83 4.96
N ARG A 11 -14.62 -11.66 4.73
CA ARG A 11 -13.65 -11.44 3.64
C ARG A 11 -14.12 -12.01 2.30
N TYR A 12 -14.76 -13.16 2.29
CA TYR A 12 -15.03 -13.93 1.07
C TYR A 12 -16.48 -14.40 0.92
N GLY A 13 -17.37 -14.08 1.86
CA GLY A 13 -18.71 -14.69 1.92
C GLY A 13 -18.64 -16.13 2.44
N GLU A 14 -19.63 -16.96 2.08
CA GLU A 14 -19.63 -18.37 2.47
C GLU A 14 -18.54 -19.14 1.72
N ILE A 15 -17.47 -19.51 2.43
CA ILE A 15 -16.39 -20.34 1.89
C ILE A 15 -16.18 -21.60 2.75
N PRO A 16 -15.82 -22.74 2.12
CA PRO A 16 -15.40 -23.92 2.87
C PRO A 16 -14.12 -23.59 3.67
N PHE A 17 -14.19 -23.74 4.98
CA PHE A 17 -13.04 -23.62 5.88
C PHE A 17 -12.84 -24.95 6.58
N ASN A 18 -11.61 -25.47 6.55
CA ASN A 18 -11.26 -26.65 7.34
C ASN A 18 -10.98 -26.22 8.79
N PRO A 19 -11.84 -26.57 9.76
CA PRO A 19 -11.66 -26.16 11.16
C PRO A 19 -10.45 -26.82 11.83
N GLU A 20 -9.83 -27.82 11.21
CA GLU A 20 -8.66 -28.53 11.74
C GLU A 20 -7.34 -27.78 11.49
N ILE A 21 -7.33 -26.72 10.69
CA ILE A 21 -6.13 -25.92 10.44
C ILE A 21 -5.89 -25.01 11.65
N GLU A 22 -4.67 -25.06 12.19
CA GLU A 22 -4.26 -24.22 13.32
C GLU A 22 -4.40 -22.73 13.01
N TRP A 23 -4.99 -21.99 13.93
CA TRP A 23 -5.23 -20.56 13.82
C TRP A 23 -4.42 -19.80 14.88
N ASN A 24 -3.80 -18.69 14.47
CA ASN A 24 -2.98 -17.86 15.36
C ASN A 24 -3.29 -16.36 15.21
N ASP A 25 -2.65 -15.55 16.07
CA ASP A 25 -2.88 -14.11 16.13
C ASP A 25 -2.42 -13.38 14.86
N SER A 26 -1.37 -13.87 14.19
CA SER A 26 -0.91 -13.31 12.91
C SER A 26 -1.97 -13.45 11.83
N LEU A 27 -2.63 -14.61 11.73
CA LEU A 27 -3.75 -14.82 10.80
C LEU A 27 -4.92 -13.93 11.16
N THR A 28 -5.23 -13.80 12.46
CA THR A 28 -6.27 -12.87 12.94
C THR A 28 -5.98 -11.45 12.50
N ALA A 29 -4.76 -10.94 12.70
CA ALA A 29 -4.37 -9.59 12.33
C ALA A 29 -4.51 -9.35 10.82
N LEU A 30 -3.94 -10.24 9.99
CA LEU A 30 -3.97 -10.14 8.54
C LEU A 30 -5.40 -10.16 7.97
N LEU A 31 -6.27 -11.04 8.50
CA LEU A 31 -7.64 -11.20 8.01
C LEU A 31 -8.59 -10.14 8.57
N SER A 32 -8.27 -9.54 9.73
CA SER A 32 -9.00 -8.40 10.31
C SER A 32 -8.65 -7.05 9.68
N HIS A 33 -7.66 -7.00 8.77
CA HIS A 33 -7.22 -5.76 8.13
C HIS A 33 -8.38 -5.02 7.47
N ARG A 34 -8.45 -3.72 7.74
CA ARG A 34 -9.31 -2.73 7.08
C ARG A 34 -8.61 -1.38 7.11
N SER A 35 -8.67 -0.64 6.01
CA SER A 35 -8.02 0.66 5.93
C SER A 35 -8.78 1.72 6.73
N ILE A 36 -8.08 2.37 7.65
CA ILE A 36 -8.63 3.43 8.50
C ILE A 36 -8.43 4.79 7.83
N ARG A 37 -9.45 5.66 7.86
CA ARG A 37 -9.40 6.99 7.23
C ARG A 37 -9.93 8.11 8.14
N SER A 38 -10.14 7.79 9.41
CA SER A 38 -10.54 8.73 10.46
C SER A 38 -9.71 8.40 11.69
N TYR A 39 -9.03 9.41 12.23
CA TYR A 39 -7.99 9.23 13.24
C TYR A 39 -8.19 10.20 14.40
N LEU A 40 -7.79 9.77 15.59
CA LEU A 40 -7.59 10.66 16.72
C LEU A 40 -6.29 11.47 16.54
N SER A 41 -6.17 12.61 17.24
CA SER A 41 -4.98 13.47 17.21
C SER A 41 -3.86 13.02 18.15
N ASP A 42 -4.08 11.93 18.90
CA ASP A 42 -3.15 11.42 19.90
C ASP A 42 -1.77 11.10 19.28
N PRO A 43 -0.67 11.52 19.94
CA PRO A 43 0.68 11.17 19.50
C PRO A 43 0.92 9.67 19.69
N LEU A 44 1.80 9.10 18.87
CA LEU A 44 2.26 7.73 19.06
C LEU A 44 3.20 7.66 20.28
N PRO A 45 3.19 6.55 21.04
CA PRO A 45 4.17 6.33 22.09
C PRO A 45 5.61 6.43 21.57
N PRO A 46 6.57 6.97 22.35
CA PRO A 46 7.98 6.99 21.96
C PRO A 46 8.49 5.58 21.62
N GLY A 47 9.32 5.46 20.57
CA GLY A 47 9.83 4.16 20.11
C GLY A 47 8.90 3.43 19.13
N THR A 48 7.67 3.92 18.91
CA THR A 48 6.72 3.28 17.98
C THR A 48 7.27 3.28 16.56
N LEU A 49 7.74 4.44 16.06
CA LEU A 49 8.29 4.55 14.71
C LEU A 49 9.44 3.56 14.51
N GLU A 50 10.40 3.53 15.43
CA GLU A 50 11.57 2.67 15.38
C GLU A 50 11.18 1.19 15.37
N LEU A 51 10.18 0.79 16.17
CA LEU A 51 9.65 -0.57 16.16
C LEU A 51 9.01 -0.93 14.82
N LEU A 52 8.22 -0.02 14.22
CA LEU A 52 7.64 -0.22 12.90
C LEU A 52 8.73 -0.37 11.83
N ILE A 53 9.81 0.41 11.92
CA ILE A 53 10.95 0.30 11.00
C ILE A 53 11.71 -1.01 11.21
N ALA A 54 11.89 -1.48 12.45
CA ALA A 54 12.51 -2.77 12.71
C ALA A 54 11.71 -3.93 12.09
N ALA A 55 10.37 -3.88 12.19
CA ALA A 55 9.50 -4.84 11.51
C ALA A 55 9.63 -4.75 9.98
N ALA A 56 9.69 -3.54 9.43
CA ALA A 56 9.88 -3.30 8.00
C ALA A 56 11.21 -3.87 7.49
N GLN A 57 12.31 -3.62 8.21
CA GLN A 57 13.65 -4.12 7.90
C GLN A 57 13.76 -5.64 8.00
N SER A 58 12.82 -6.29 8.68
CA SER A 58 12.75 -7.75 8.76
C SER A 58 12.07 -8.40 7.54
N ALA A 59 11.62 -7.62 6.56
CA ALA A 59 11.09 -8.14 5.31
C ALA A 59 12.19 -8.78 4.45
N SER A 60 11.85 -9.80 3.65
CA SER A 60 12.74 -10.32 2.61
C SER A 60 13.13 -9.22 1.62
N THR A 61 14.38 -9.23 1.17
CA THR A 61 14.87 -8.30 0.15
C THR A 61 15.65 -9.06 -0.93
N SER A 62 15.53 -8.60 -2.17
CA SER A 62 16.23 -9.23 -3.29
C SER A 62 17.74 -9.11 -3.12
N SER A 63 18.45 -10.24 -3.10
CA SER A 63 19.92 -10.31 -2.94
C SER A 63 20.49 -9.54 -1.74
N ASN A 64 19.67 -9.30 -0.70
CA ASN A 64 20.00 -8.44 0.45
C ASN A 64 20.43 -6.99 0.06
N LEU A 65 20.04 -6.51 -1.11
CA LEU A 65 20.41 -5.17 -1.61
C LEU A 65 19.67 -4.04 -0.88
N GLN A 66 18.54 -4.36 -0.23
CA GLN A 66 17.76 -3.42 0.59
C GLN A 66 17.42 -2.14 -0.20
N THR A 67 16.83 -2.26 -1.38
CA THR A 67 16.65 -1.17 -2.36
C THR A 67 15.48 -0.23 -2.05
N TRP A 68 15.32 0.11 -0.78
CA TRP A 68 14.23 0.94 -0.28
C TRP A 68 14.70 1.88 0.83
N SER A 69 13.93 2.94 1.01
CA SER A 69 14.02 3.91 2.12
C SER A 69 12.61 4.30 2.57
N VAL A 70 12.51 4.96 3.71
CA VAL A 70 11.25 5.55 4.18
C VAL A 70 11.51 6.89 4.84
N VAL A 71 10.64 7.86 4.56
CA VAL A 71 10.66 9.17 5.21
C VAL A 71 9.48 9.26 6.16
N ALA A 72 9.76 9.49 7.45
CA ALA A 72 8.73 9.83 8.42
C ALA A 72 8.41 11.32 8.36
N VAL A 73 7.15 11.65 8.07
CA VAL A 73 6.64 13.01 7.98
C VAL A 73 5.67 13.24 9.13
N GLU A 74 6.17 13.92 10.17
CA GLU A 74 5.39 14.32 11.35
C GLU A 74 5.03 15.82 11.33
N ASP A 75 5.85 16.62 10.64
CA ASP A 75 5.62 18.05 10.45
C ASP A 75 4.28 18.34 9.76
N GLN A 76 3.46 19.18 10.41
CA GLN A 76 2.10 19.43 9.97
C GLN A 76 2.06 20.16 8.62
N HIS A 77 2.95 21.13 8.40
CA HIS A 77 3.02 21.87 7.15
C HIS A 77 3.33 20.94 5.97
N ARG A 78 4.34 20.08 6.13
CA ARG A 78 4.70 19.08 5.12
C ARG A 78 3.58 18.07 4.86
N LYS A 79 2.84 17.61 5.89
CA LYS A 79 1.65 16.76 5.69
C LYS A 79 0.56 17.47 4.89
N GLU A 80 0.36 18.77 5.09
CA GLU A 80 -0.60 19.56 4.32
C GLU A 80 -0.22 19.68 2.85
N GLU A 81 1.05 19.93 2.55
CA GLU A 81 1.55 19.98 1.16
C GLU A 81 1.40 18.63 0.46
N LEU A 82 1.85 17.54 1.11
CA LEU A 82 1.72 16.18 0.56
C LEU A 82 0.25 15.78 0.39
N SER A 83 -0.64 16.22 1.28
CA SER A 83 -2.08 15.98 1.16
C SER A 83 -2.66 16.62 -0.10
N LYS A 84 -2.27 17.86 -0.42
CA LYS A 84 -2.69 18.56 -1.65
C LYS A 84 -2.27 17.77 -2.89
N LEU A 85 -1.01 17.34 -2.96
CA LEU A 85 -0.49 16.53 -4.07
C LEU A 85 -1.18 15.16 -4.19
N ALA A 86 -1.56 14.57 -3.06
CA ALA A 86 -2.27 13.30 -3.00
C ALA A 86 -3.79 13.42 -3.25
N GLY A 87 -4.29 14.57 -3.72
CA GLY A 87 -5.71 14.78 -4.02
C GLY A 87 -6.54 15.20 -2.81
N ASN A 88 -5.96 16.02 -1.92
CA ASN A 88 -6.58 16.59 -0.73
C ASN A 88 -7.16 15.54 0.24
N GLN A 89 -6.48 14.40 0.36
CA GLN A 89 -6.89 13.32 1.27
C GLN A 89 -6.70 13.76 2.73
N ALA A 90 -7.81 14.01 3.43
CA ALA A 90 -7.82 14.63 4.76
C ALA A 90 -7.06 13.82 5.82
N HIS A 91 -7.14 12.50 5.76
CA HIS A 91 -6.48 11.59 6.70
C HIS A 91 -4.96 11.73 6.75
N ILE A 92 -4.30 12.18 5.66
CA ILE A 92 -2.85 12.48 5.67
C ILE A 92 -2.51 13.58 6.68
N LYS A 93 -3.39 14.58 6.82
CA LYS A 93 -3.20 15.71 7.74
C LYS A 93 -3.58 15.37 9.17
N GLN A 94 -4.44 14.36 9.37
CA GLN A 94 -4.96 13.97 10.68
C GLN A 94 -3.99 13.09 11.45
N VAL A 95 -3.29 12.18 10.76
CA VAL A 95 -2.42 11.22 11.44
C VAL A 95 -1.23 11.90 12.12
N PRO A 96 -0.78 11.40 13.28
CA PRO A 96 0.47 11.85 13.90
C PRO A 96 1.68 11.50 13.03
N LEU A 97 1.64 10.34 12.35
CA LEU A 97 2.74 9.82 11.55
C LEU A 97 2.30 9.51 10.12
N PHE A 98 2.94 10.15 9.14
CA PHE A 98 2.80 9.81 7.72
C PHE A 98 4.13 9.29 7.17
N LEU A 99 4.18 8.01 6.81
CA LEU A 99 5.38 7.37 6.25
C LEU A 99 5.32 7.42 4.72
N VAL A 100 6.39 7.88 4.07
CA VAL A 100 6.53 7.84 2.60
C VAL A 100 7.58 6.81 2.23
N TRP A 101 7.13 5.71 1.62
CA TRP A 101 7.97 4.57 1.26
C TRP A 101 8.56 4.79 -0.12
N LEU A 102 9.87 4.58 -0.22
CA LEU A 102 10.69 4.97 -1.36
C LEU A 102 11.35 3.74 -1.98
N ALA A 103 11.35 3.68 -3.30
CA ALA A 103 12.34 2.90 -4.02
C ALA A 103 13.64 3.71 -4.04
N ASP A 104 14.74 3.12 -3.57
CA ASP A 104 16.01 3.81 -3.35
C ASP A 104 17.17 3.03 -3.99
N LEU A 105 17.63 3.53 -5.13
CA LEU A 105 18.84 3.05 -5.81
C LEU A 105 20.04 3.97 -5.58
N ALA A 106 19.82 5.17 -5.03
CA ALA A 106 20.87 6.14 -4.73
C ALA A 106 21.89 5.56 -3.75
N ARG A 107 21.43 4.78 -2.76
CA ARG A 107 22.33 4.10 -1.81
C ARG A 107 23.32 3.17 -2.51
N LEU A 108 22.86 2.38 -3.48
CA LEU A 108 23.73 1.46 -4.22
C LEU A 108 24.69 2.20 -5.15
N SER A 109 24.22 3.26 -5.82
CA SER A 109 25.08 4.13 -6.64
C SER A 109 26.21 4.72 -5.79
N TYR A 110 25.90 5.28 -4.61
CA TYR A 110 26.88 5.79 -3.67
C TYR A 110 27.92 4.73 -3.24
N VAL A 111 27.47 3.52 -2.91
CA VAL A 111 28.37 2.42 -2.51
C VAL A 111 29.29 2.02 -3.68
N ALA A 112 28.77 1.93 -4.90
CA ALA A 112 29.55 1.60 -6.09
C ALA A 112 30.60 2.69 -6.39
N ASP A 113 30.20 3.96 -6.35
CA ASP A 113 31.08 5.11 -6.55
C ASP A 113 32.21 5.16 -5.52
N SER A 114 31.90 4.93 -4.23
CA SER A 114 32.90 4.90 -3.16
C SER A 114 33.97 3.81 -3.35
N ARG A 115 33.69 2.83 -4.20
CA ARG A 115 34.58 1.69 -4.51
C ARG A 115 35.14 1.76 -5.93
N GLY A 116 34.79 2.79 -6.71
CA GLY A 116 35.19 2.90 -8.12
C GLY A 116 34.63 1.77 -8.99
N ILE A 117 33.46 1.22 -8.64
CA ILE A 117 32.79 0.14 -9.37
C ILE A 117 31.68 0.75 -10.23
N SER A 118 31.55 0.29 -11.48
CA SER A 118 30.45 0.72 -12.36
C SER A 118 29.10 0.22 -11.83
N HIS A 119 28.06 1.01 -12.06
CA HIS A 119 26.71 0.71 -11.59
C HIS A 119 25.65 0.87 -12.69
N ASP A 120 26.05 0.67 -13.95
CA ASP A 120 25.17 0.76 -15.13
C ASP A 120 23.93 -0.14 -15.04
N ALA A 121 24.00 -1.23 -14.26
CA ALA A 121 22.87 -2.10 -13.98
C ALA A 121 21.69 -1.36 -13.31
N LEU A 122 21.96 -0.31 -12.51
CA LEU A 122 20.93 0.51 -11.86
C LEU A 122 20.05 1.27 -12.86
N GLU A 123 20.48 1.39 -14.12
CA GLU A 123 19.72 2.09 -15.16
C GLU A 123 18.61 1.24 -15.82
N TYR A 124 18.63 -0.08 -15.62
CA TYR A 124 17.67 -1.00 -16.22
C TYR A 124 16.36 -1.06 -15.44
N LEU A 125 15.24 -1.28 -16.15
CA LEU A 125 13.91 -1.43 -15.56
C LEU A 125 13.87 -2.46 -14.42
N GLU A 126 14.69 -3.52 -14.51
CA GLU A 126 14.82 -4.55 -13.47
C GLU A 126 15.10 -3.97 -12.08
N MET A 127 16.08 -3.07 -11.96
CA MET A 127 16.44 -2.50 -10.66
C MET A 127 15.33 -1.59 -10.11
N PHE A 128 14.58 -0.91 -10.97
CA PHE A 128 13.40 -0.15 -10.57
C PHE A 128 12.28 -1.05 -10.05
N VAL A 129 12.00 -2.16 -10.74
CA VAL A 129 10.99 -3.15 -10.32
C VAL A 129 11.39 -3.76 -8.98
N MET A 130 12.64 -4.17 -8.83
CA MET A 130 13.19 -4.71 -7.58
C MET A 130 13.02 -3.74 -6.41
N ALA A 131 13.43 -2.47 -6.58
CA ALA A 131 13.30 -1.44 -5.55
C ALA A 131 11.85 -1.18 -5.14
N THR A 132 10.93 -1.23 -6.11
CA THR A 132 9.49 -1.11 -5.85
C THR A 132 8.95 -2.28 -5.03
N ILE A 133 9.40 -3.51 -5.34
CA ILE A 133 9.02 -4.73 -4.60
C ILE A 133 9.55 -4.67 -3.18
N ASP A 134 10.85 -4.41 -2.99
CA ASP A 134 11.49 -4.31 -1.67
C ASP A 134 10.75 -3.29 -0.77
N ALA A 135 10.45 -2.09 -1.29
CA ALA A 135 9.69 -1.07 -0.56
C ALA A 135 8.27 -1.52 -0.20
N THR A 136 7.62 -2.32 -1.06
CA THR A 136 6.28 -2.86 -0.84
C THR A 136 6.27 -3.92 0.27
N LEU A 137 7.25 -4.82 0.27
CA LEU A 137 7.39 -5.85 1.31
C LEU A 137 7.67 -5.22 2.68
N ALA A 138 8.61 -4.28 2.74
CA ALA A 138 8.95 -3.56 3.96
C ALA A 138 7.74 -2.78 4.52
N ALA A 139 7.00 -2.07 3.66
CA ALA A 139 5.82 -1.33 4.06
C ALA A 139 4.71 -2.22 4.60
N GLN A 140 4.49 -3.39 3.99
CA GLN A 140 3.47 -4.32 4.44
C GLN A 140 3.79 -4.92 5.81
N ASN A 141 5.05 -5.23 6.09
CA ASN A 141 5.47 -5.63 7.43
C ASN A 141 5.21 -4.53 8.47
N ALA A 142 5.54 -3.27 8.15
CA ALA A 142 5.25 -2.14 9.04
C ALA A 142 3.74 -1.95 9.26
N ALA A 143 2.92 -2.12 8.22
CA ALA A 143 1.46 -2.01 8.34
C ALA A 143 0.88 -3.09 9.27
N VAL A 144 1.33 -4.34 9.13
CA VAL A 144 0.92 -5.45 10.01
C VAL A 144 1.37 -5.20 11.45
N ALA A 145 2.59 -4.71 11.65
CA ALA A 145 3.10 -4.36 12.98
C ALA A 145 2.32 -3.19 13.60
N ALA A 146 1.95 -2.17 12.83
CA ALA A 146 1.12 -1.08 13.33
C ALA A 146 -0.26 -1.58 13.76
N GLU A 147 -0.90 -2.42 12.95
CA GLU A 147 -2.21 -2.99 13.25
C GLU A 147 -2.19 -3.92 14.47
N SER A 148 -1.10 -4.67 14.67
CA SER A 148 -0.96 -5.53 15.87
C SER A 148 -0.80 -4.71 17.16
N LEU A 149 -0.34 -3.46 17.07
CA LEU A 149 -0.28 -2.49 18.18
C LEU A 149 -1.60 -1.73 18.37
N GLY A 150 -2.65 -2.05 17.61
CA GLY A 150 -3.96 -1.38 17.67
C GLY A 150 -4.02 -0.07 16.89
N LEU A 151 -3.01 0.25 16.07
CA LEU A 151 -3.02 1.43 15.21
C LEU A 151 -3.78 1.14 13.91
N GLY A 152 -4.38 2.18 13.35
CA GLY A 152 -5.01 2.14 12.03
C GLY A 152 -4.04 2.54 10.93
N THR A 153 -4.16 1.89 9.77
CA THR A 153 -3.34 2.24 8.60
C THR A 153 -4.15 2.46 7.33
N VAL A 154 -3.62 3.29 6.42
CA VAL A 154 -4.09 3.35 5.02
C VAL A 154 -2.97 3.77 4.07
N TYR A 155 -2.81 3.02 2.98
CA TYR A 155 -1.89 3.37 1.89
C TYR A 155 -2.39 4.54 1.05
N ILE A 156 -1.47 5.41 0.66
CA ILE A 156 -1.69 6.61 -0.15
C ILE A 156 -0.93 6.48 -1.46
N GLY A 157 -1.54 5.77 -2.42
CA GLY A 157 -1.01 5.72 -3.80
C GLY A 157 -1.13 7.05 -4.56
N GLY A 158 -1.93 7.98 -4.04
CA GLY A 158 -2.09 9.34 -4.60
C GLY A 158 -0.82 10.17 -4.57
N ILE A 159 0.19 9.78 -3.78
CA ILE A 159 1.51 10.43 -3.78
C ILE A 159 2.17 10.41 -5.17
N ARG A 160 1.76 9.46 -6.03
CA ARG A 160 2.25 9.35 -7.41
C ARG A 160 1.54 10.29 -8.39
N ASN A 161 0.56 11.10 -7.98
CA ASN A 161 -0.12 12.03 -8.88
C ASN A 161 0.79 13.18 -9.37
N ARG A 162 1.77 13.56 -8.53
CA ARG A 162 2.77 14.62 -8.77
C ARG A 162 4.14 14.20 -8.19
N PRO A 163 4.78 13.17 -8.76
CA PRO A 163 5.93 12.51 -8.12
C PRO A 163 7.19 13.41 -8.03
N GLN A 164 7.39 14.34 -8.97
CA GLN A 164 8.50 15.29 -8.93
C GLN A 164 8.32 16.31 -7.78
N GLU A 165 7.14 16.91 -7.65
CA GLU A 165 6.83 17.85 -6.55
C GLU A 165 6.94 17.16 -5.18
N VAL A 166 6.53 15.88 -5.08
CA VAL A 166 6.75 15.08 -3.86
C VAL A 166 8.24 14.90 -3.57
N ALA A 167 9.05 14.62 -4.59
CA ALA A 167 10.48 14.47 -4.44
C ALA A 167 11.14 15.77 -3.95
N GLU A 168 10.70 16.92 -4.48
CA GLU A 168 11.15 18.25 -4.03
C GLU A 168 10.79 18.51 -2.56
N ILE A 169 9.54 18.31 -2.15
CA ILE A 169 9.09 18.51 -0.76
C ILE A 169 9.88 17.65 0.24
N LEU A 170 10.22 16.42 -0.17
CA LEU A 170 10.95 15.47 0.65
C LEU A 170 12.48 15.54 0.47
N ASN A 171 12.98 16.44 -0.37
CA ASN A 171 14.40 16.57 -0.73
C ASN A 171 15.02 15.23 -1.18
N LEU A 172 14.31 14.46 -2.01
CA LEU A 172 14.81 13.18 -2.50
C LEU A 172 15.93 13.39 -3.53
N PRO A 173 17.04 12.64 -3.45
CA PRO A 173 18.08 12.69 -4.47
C PRO A 173 17.67 11.96 -5.75
N SER A 174 18.50 12.07 -6.80
CA SER A 174 18.36 11.27 -8.02
C SER A 174 18.31 9.78 -7.70
N SER A 175 17.51 9.03 -8.46
CA SER A 175 17.29 7.59 -8.34
C SER A 175 16.63 7.17 -7.02
N VAL A 176 15.81 8.06 -6.47
CA VAL A 176 14.87 7.80 -5.37
C VAL A 176 13.49 8.32 -5.74
N TYR A 177 12.44 7.50 -5.57
CA TYR A 177 11.06 7.96 -5.81
C TYR A 177 10.07 7.40 -4.77
N ALA A 178 9.01 8.16 -4.50
CA ALA A 178 7.94 7.75 -3.60
C ALA A 178 7.00 6.72 -4.25
N VAL A 179 7.02 5.48 -3.75
CA VAL A 179 6.15 4.39 -4.19
C VAL A 179 4.72 4.66 -3.70
N PHE A 180 4.54 4.91 -2.41
CA PHE A 180 3.27 5.29 -1.78
C PHE A 180 3.52 5.90 -0.40
N GLY A 181 2.52 6.62 0.12
CA GLY A 181 2.46 6.95 1.54
C GLY A 181 1.74 5.89 2.37
N LEU A 182 1.86 5.96 3.70
CA LEU A 182 1.15 5.16 4.68
C LEU A 182 0.80 6.05 5.88
N CYS A 183 -0.49 6.27 6.11
CA CYS A 183 -0.98 6.95 7.30
C CYS A 183 -0.96 5.98 8.48
N VAL A 184 -0.46 6.41 9.64
CA VAL A 184 -0.40 5.60 10.87
C VAL A 184 -0.88 6.45 12.06
N GLY A 185 -1.88 5.96 12.79
CA GLY A 185 -2.44 6.66 13.95
C GLY A 185 -3.54 5.85 14.65
N TYR A 186 -4.04 6.36 15.77
CA TYR A 186 -5.16 5.73 16.47
C TYR A 186 -6.47 5.93 15.68
N PRO A 187 -7.23 4.86 15.37
CA PRO A 187 -8.53 4.98 14.71
C PRO A 187 -9.50 5.80 15.57
N ASN A 188 -10.29 6.67 14.93
CA ASN A 188 -11.40 7.33 15.62
C ASN A 188 -12.52 6.29 15.90
N PRO A 189 -12.86 6.01 17.18
CA PRO A 189 -13.88 5.01 17.53
C PRO A 189 -15.30 5.40 17.08
N GLU A 190 -15.56 6.67 16.76
CA GLU A 190 -16.86 7.13 16.27
C GLU A 190 -17.11 6.78 14.80
N VAL A 191 -16.05 6.40 14.06
CA VAL A 191 -16.14 6.04 12.63
C VAL A 191 -15.71 4.60 12.46
N GLU A 192 -16.70 3.71 12.39
CA GLU A 192 -16.45 2.30 12.16
C GLU A 192 -15.91 2.05 10.75
N ALA A 193 -14.85 1.25 10.65
CA ALA A 193 -14.33 0.74 9.39
C ALA A 193 -14.60 -0.76 9.32
N ALA A 194 -15.39 -1.18 8.32
CA ALA A 194 -15.70 -2.58 8.10
C ALA A 194 -14.61 -3.32 7.30
N ILE A 195 -14.53 -4.63 7.51
CA ILE A 195 -13.72 -5.53 6.68
C ILE A 195 -14.38 -5.58 5.30
N LYS A 196 -13.73 -4.96 4.31
CA LYS A 196 -14.22 -5.03 2.93
C LYS A 196 -14.02 -6.45 2.36
N PRO A 197 -15.02 -7.02 1.68
CA PRO A 197 -14.88 -8.27 0.93
C PRO A 197 -13.75 -8.23 -0.11
N ARG A 198 -13.32 -9.39 -0.59
CA ARG A 198 -12.32 -9.57 -1.65
C ARG A 198 -12.87 -10.51 -2.71
N LEU A 199 -12.26 -10.46 -3.89
CA LEU A 199 -12.47 -11.48 -4.92
C LEU A 199 -12.28 -12.88 -4.31
N PRO A 200 -13.10 -13.86 -4.72
CA PRO A 200 -12.93 -15.25 -4.32
C PRO A 200 -11.52 -15.75 -4.58
N GLN A 201 -11.03 -16.66 -3.74
CA GLN A 201 -9.69 -17.21 -3.90
C GLN A 201 -9.50 -17.88 -5.26
N SER A 202 -10.54 -18.47 -5.86
CA SER A 202 -10.51 -19.05 -7.21
C SER A 202 -10.19 -18.04 -8.33
N ALA A 203 -10.47 -16.75 -8.13
CA ALA A 203 -10.10 -15.70 -9.08
C ALA A 203 -8.63 -15.29 -8.98
N ILE A 204 -7.97 -15.57 -7.85
CA ILE A 204 -6.62 -15.08 -7.53
C ILE A 204 -5.57 -16.21 -7.54
N LEU A 205 -5.92 -17.36 -6.97
CA LEU A 205 -5.06 -18.54 -6.90
C LEU A 205 -5.28 -19.42 -8.13
N HIS A 206 -4.24 -19.57 -8.94
CA HIS A 206 -4.20 -20.49 -10.07
C HIS A 206 -3.27 -21.65 -9.76
N ARG A 207 -3.72 -22.88 -10.02
CA ARG A 207 -2.90 -24.09 -9.85
C ARG A 207 -2.27 -24.47 -11.17
N GLU A 208 -0.95 -24.68 -11.15
CA GLU A 208 -0.08 -25.00 -12.30
C GLU A 208 -0.01 -23.90 -13.38
N THR A 209 -1.14 -23.50 -13.95
CA THR A 209 -1.22 -22.53 -15.05
C THR A 209 -2.31 -21.50 -14.81
N TYR A 210 -2.13 -20.31 -15.39
CA TYR A 210 -3.10 -19.22 -15.28
C TYR A 210 -4.41 -19.58 -16.00
N LYS A 211 -5.54 -19.35 -15.33
CA LYS A 211 -6.87 -19.68 -15.86
C LYS A 211 -7.74 -18.44 -16.00
N PHE A 212 -7.79 -17.89 -17.21
CA PHE A 212 -8.57 -16.69 -17.49
C PHE A 212 -10.07 -16.96 -17.63
N ALA A 213 -10.46 -18.09 -18.22
CA ALA A 213 -11.87 -18.41 -18.47
C ALA A 213 -12.70 -18.58 -17.18
N GLU A 214 -12.07 -18.97 -16.07
CA GLU A 214 -12.73 -19.16 -14.76
C GLU A 214 -13.01 -17.82 -14.03
N GLN A 215 -12.59 -16.68 -14.59
CA GLN A 215 -12.80 -15.37 -13.97
C GLN A 215 -14.26 -14.91 -13.99
N GLU A 216 -15.04 -15.27 -15.02
CA GLU A 216 -16.40 -14.75 -15.22
C GLU A 216 -17.32 -15.09 -14.03
N GLU A 217 -17.37 -16.36 -13.63
CA GLU A 217 -18.20 -16.83 -12.51
C GLU A 217 -17.75 -16.21 -11.18
N ALA A 218 -16.44 -16.19 -10.92
CA ALA A 218 -15.90 -15.65 -9.68
C ALA A 218 -16.12 -14.12 -9.55
N ILE A 219 -16.06 -13.39 -10.66
CA ILE A 219 -16.36 -11.96 -10.71
C ILE A 219 -17.86 -11.70 -10.51
N ALA A 220 -18.74 -12.49 -11.16
CA ALA A 220 -20.18 -12.37 -10.98
C ALA A 220 -20.57 -12.57 -9.50
N HIS A 221 -20.06 -13.63 -8.87
CA HIS A 221 -20.27 -13.88 -7.44
C HIS A 221 -19.77 -12.73 -6.56
N TYR A 222 -18.60 -12.19 -6.84
CA TYR A 222 -18.06 -11.05 -6.08
C TYR A 222 -18.88 -9.77 -6.26
N ASN A 223 -19.44 -9.54 -7.44
CA ASN A 223 -20.29 -8.38 -7.72
C ASN A 223 -21.55 -8.37 -6.85
N ASP A 224 -22.11 -9.54 -6.54
CA ASP A 224 -23.26 -9.64 -5.63
C ASP A 224 -22.83 -9.29 -4.20
N ILE A 225 -21.77 -9.92 -3.68
CA ILE A 225 -21.25 -9.68 -2.32
C ILE A 225 -20.90 -8.20 -2.11
N ILE A 226 -20.21 -7.58 -3.07
CA ILE A 226 -19.72 -6.21 -2.89
C ILE A 226 -20.85 -5.16 -3.00
N LYS A 227 -21.91 -5.44 -3.76
CA LYS A 227 -23.12 -4.59 -3.84
C LYS A 227 -23.86 -4.56 -2.50
N GLU A 228 -24.00 -5.73 -1.86
CA GLU A 228 -24.55 -5.83 -0.51
C GLU A 228 -23.71 -5.02 0.48
N PHE A 229 -22.39 -5.21 0.46
CA PHE A 229 -21.47 -4.45 1.30
C PHE A 229 -21.57 -2.92 1.07
N TYR A 230 -21.64 -2.46 -0.18
CA TYR A 230 -21.81 -1.02 -0.46
C TYR A 230 -23.12 -0.48 0.13
N THR A 231 -24.19 -1.25 0.06
CA THR A 231 -25.50 -0.89 0.62
C THR A 231 -25.44 -0.80 2.14
N GLU A 232 -24.91 -1.84 2.81
CA GLU A 232 -24.74 -1.90 4.27
C GLU A 232 -23.89 -0.75 4.80
N GLN A 233 -22.78 -0.46 4.12
CA GLN A 233 -21.84 0.58 4.49
C GLN A 233 -22.24 1.98 3.98
N LYS A 234 -23.42 2.12 3.36
CA LYS A 234 -23.95 3.38 2.80
C LYS A 234 -22.94 4.07 1.87
N MET A 235 -22.20 3.29 1.11
CA MET A 235 -21.17 3.78 0.20
C MET A 235 -21.81 4.25 -1.11
N ASN A 236 -21.43 5.44 -1.57
CA ASN A 236 -21.84 5.96 -2.87
C ASN A 236 -20.87 5.48 -3.97
N VAL A 237 -20.99 4.23 -4.38
CA VAL A 237 -20.24 3.65 -5.50
C VAL A 237 -21.23 3.29 -6.62
N PRO A 238 -21.05 3.80 -7.84
CA PRO A 238 -21.92 3.43 -8.96
C PRO A 238 -21.63 1.98 -9.38
N GLY A 239 -22.69 1.18 -9.53
CA GLY A 239 -22.59 -0.19 -10.03
C GLY A 239 -22.01 -1.20 -9.04
N ASP A 240 -21.57 -2.34 -9.57
CA ASP A 240 -20.76 -3.33 -8.84
C ASP A 240 -19.26 -3.05 -8.95
N TRP A 241 -18.45 -3.98 -8.44
CA TRP A 241 -17.01 -3.89 -8.54
C TRP A 241 -16.51 -3.93 -9.99
N SER A 242 -17.11 -4.72 -10.88
CA SER A 242 -16.69 -4.77 -12.29
C SER A 242 -16.89 -3.43 -12.98
N GLU A 243 -18.08 -2.83 -12.86
CA GLU A 243 -18.37 -1.52 -13.44
C GLU A 243 -17.44 -0.45 -12.84
N HIS A 244 -17.33 -0.41 -11.51
CA HIS A 244 -16.44 0.52 -10.82
C HIS A 244 -14.99 0.38 -11.28
N SER A 245 -14.48 -0.85 -11.37
CA SER A 245 -13.09 -1.13 -11.75
C SER A 245 -12.82 -0.80 -13.21
N ALA A 246 -13.75 -1.11 -14.11
CA ALA A 246 -13.66 -0.75 -15.52
C ALA A 246 -13.58 0.78 -15.70
N GLN A 247 -14.42 1.54 -14.99
CA GLN A 247 -14.38 3.00 -15.02
C GLN A 247 -13.04 3.56 -14.53
N ARG A 248 -12.39 2.94 -13.53
CA ARG A 248 -11.10 3.38 -13.00
C ARG A 248 -9.94 3.27 -14.00
N ILE A 249 -10.10 2.47 -15.05
CA ILE A 249 -9.11 2.26 -16.11
C ILE A 249 -9.62 2.69 -17.49
N ALA A 250 -10.83 3.27 -17.57
CA ALA A 250 -11.50 3.56 -18.85
C ALA A 250 -10.79 4.66 -19.66
N THR A 251 -10.17 5.64 -19.00
CA THR A 251 -9.56 6.79 -19.67
C THR A 251 -8.26 7.24 -19.00
N VAL A 252 -7.46 8.04 -19.72
CA VAL A 252 -6.23 8.65 -19.20
C VAL A 252 -6.51 9.56 -17.99
N GLU A 253 -7.61 10.30 -18.00
CA GLU A 253 -8.03 11.17 -16.89
C GLU A 253 -8.23 10.38 -15.59
N SER A 254 -8.68 9.13 -15.71
CA SER A 254 -8.89 8.21 -14.57
C SER A 254 -7.58 7.88 -13.83
N LEU A 255 -6.44 8.03 -14.51
CA LEU A 255 -5.10 7.86 -13.95
C LEU A 255 -4.63 9.07 -13.12
N ARG A 256 -5.33 10.22 -13.19
CA ARG A 256 -5.04 11.44 -12.39
C ARG A 256 -3.61 11.98 -12.60
N GLY A 257 -3.15 11.99 -13.85
CA GLY A 257 -1.82 12.49 -14.24
C GLY A 257 -0.70 11.45 -14.20
N ARG A 258 -1.01 10.20 -13.80
CA ARG A 258 -0.05 9.08 -13.71
C ARG A 258 0.25 8.41 -15.05
N ASP A 259 -0.44 8.81 -16.11
CA ASP A 259 -0.08 8.51 -17.50
C ASP A 259 1.34 9.00 -17.86
N ARG A 260 1.80 10.08 -17.21
CA ARG A 260 3.16 10.64 -17.37
C ARG A 260 4.20 10.06 -16.41
N LEU A 261 3.89 8.95 -15.72
CA LEU A 261 4.77 8.41 -14.68
C LEU A 261 6.15 8.05 -15.23
N ARG A 262 6.26 7.50 -16.45
CA ARG A 262 7.56 7.16 -17.05
C ARG A 262 8.45 8.38 -17.23
N GLU A 263 7.91 9.47 -17.80
CA GLU A 263 8.63 10.73 -17.95
C GLU A 263 9.07 11.26 -16.59
N ALA A 264 8.18 11.19 -15.59
CA ALA A 264 8.50 11.69 -14.29
C ALA A 264 9.61 10.89 -13.59
N LEU A 265 9.61 9.57 -13.72
CA LEU A 265 10.67 8.69 -13.21
C LEU A 265 12.01 8.95 -13.91
N ASN A 266 12.00 9.19 -15.23
CA ASN A 266 13.20 9.59 -15.98
C ASN A 266 13.81 10.88 -15.43
N ASN A 267 12.98 11.88 -15.14
CA ASN A 267 13.43 13.15 -14.54
C ASN A 267 13.93 12.99 -13.10
N LEU A 268 13.43 11.98 -12.38
CA LEU A 268 13.93 11.58 -11.06
C LEU A 268 15.18 10.67 -11.14
N GLY A 269 15.77 10.47 -12.32
CA GLY A 269 17.03 9.74 -12.47
C GLY A 269 16.92 8.24 -12.71
N PHE A 270 15.70 7.69 -12.88
CA PHE A 270 15.53 6.30 -13.30
C PHE A 270 15.52 6.23 -14.82
N LYS A 271 16.56 5.66 -15.45
CA LYS A 271 16.67 5.63 -16.92
C LYS A 271 15.69 4.66 -17.58
N LEU A 272 15.31 3.58 -16.88
CA LEU A 272 14.34 2.58 -17.33
C LEU A 272 14.67 2.04 -18.73
N ARG A 273 15.95 1.69 -18.94
CA ARG A 273 16.44 1.02 -20.16
C ARG A 273 15.79 -0.35 -20.33
#